data_AF-A0A442FWZ0-F1
#
_entry.id   AF-A0A442FWZ0-F1
#
_cell.length_a   1.000
_cell.length_b   1.000
_cell.length_c   1.000
_cell.angle_alpha   90.00
_cell.angle_beta   90.00
_cell.angle_gamma   90.00
#
_symmetry.space_group_name_H-M   'P 1'
#
loop_
_entity.id
_entity.type
_entity.pdbx_description
1 polymer ?
#
loop_
_entity_poly.entity_id
_entity_poly.type
_entity_poly.pdbx_seq_one_letter_code
_entity_poly.pdbx_strand_id
1 'polypeptide(L)' 'MIFAHPGIGRAASLASQAGSTIRTSMLRDIENGSLIEADQIIGDMMRRASSFSLPAPILSTVHAHLKSYEFRGSQRITA' A
#
# COMPACT_ATOMS: atom_id res chain seq x y z
N MET A 1 6.73 -10.86 -21.65
CA MET A 1 5.33 -11.33 -21.56
C MET A 1 5.19 -12.26 -20.36
N ILE A 2 5.21 -11.75 -19.13
CA ILE A 2 5.02 -12.62 -17.96
C ILE A 2 4.24 -11.89 -16.85
N PHE A 3 3.19 -12.56 -16.36
CA PHE A 3 2.40 -12.33 -15.12
C PHE A 3 1.32 -11.23 -15.09
N ALA A 4 0.33 -11.28 -15.99
CA ALA A 4 -1.02 -10.88 -15.61
C ALA A 4 -1.72 -12.12 -15.00
N HIS A 5 -1.54 -12.37 -13.70
CA HIS A 5 -2.36 -13.37 -13.01
C HIS A 5 -3.80 -12.83 -12.97
N PRO A 6 -4.79 -13.49 -13.62
CA PRO A 6 -6.12 -12.93 -13.83
C PRO A 6 -6.89 -12.63 -12.53
N GLY A 7 -6.45 -13.17 -11.38
CA GLY A 7 -7.04 -12.90 -10.07
C GLY A 7 -6.71 -11.52 -9.48
N ILE A 8 -5.50 -10.99 -9.70
CA ILE A 8 -5.03 -9.77 -9.01
C ILE A 8 -5.69 -8.51 -9.60
N GLY A 9 -5.78 -8.45 -10.93
CA GLY A 9 -6.42 -7.32 -11.64
C GLY A 9 -7.92 -7.20 -11.33
N ARG A 10 -8.61 -8.34 -11.15
CA ARG A 10 -10.04 -8.35 -10.82
C ARG A 10 -10.31 -7.80 -9.42
N ALA A 11 -9.53 -8.18 -8.42
CA ALA A 11 -9.70 -7.69 -7.05
C ALA A 11 -9.42 -6.18 -6.95
N ALA A 12 -8.34 -5.70 -7.57
CA ALA A 12 -8.01 -4.27 -7.60
C ALA A 12 -9.09 -3.44 -8.31
N SER A 13 -9.63 -3.94 -9.42
CA SER A 13 -10.74 -3.30 -10.13
C SER A 13 -12.01 -3.21 -9.29
N LEU A 14 -12.36 -4.29 -8.57
CA LEU A 14 -13.54 -4.30 -7.68
C LEU A 14 -13.39 -3.34 -6.50
N ALA A 15 -12.19 -3.23 -5.91
CA ALA A 15 -11.93 -2.31 -4.81
C ALA A 15 -11.89 -0.83 -5.25
N SER A 16 -11.52 -0.56 -6.50
CA SER A 16 -11.38 0.81 -7.02
C SER A 16 -12.65 1.35 -7.68
N GLN A 17 -13.72 0.55 -7.76
CA GLN A 17 -15.02 1.01 -8.27
C GLN A 17 -15.65 2.02 -7.31
N ALA A 18 -16.23 3.09 -7.87
CA ALA A 18 -16.96 4.08 -7.09
C ALA A 18 -18.12 3.42 -6.33
N GLY A 19 -18.23 3.71 -5.03
CA GLY A 19 -19.22 3.08 -4.15
C GLY A 19 -18.91 1.63 -3.76
N SER A 20 -17.71 1.11 -4.09
CA SER A 20 -17.31 -0.23 -3.64
C SER A 20 -17.23 -0.30 -2.12
N THR A 21 -17.86 -1.33 -1.56
CA THR A 21 -17.76 -1.67 -0.13
C THR A 21 -16.58 -2.58 0.17
N ILE A 22 -15.84 -3.02 -0.87
CA ILE A 22 -14.68 -3.89 -0.73
C ILE A 22 -13.50 -3.06 -0.26
N ARG A 23 -13.03 -3.36 0.96
CA ARG A 23 -11.81 -2.79 1.52
C ARG A 23 -10.61 -3.68 1.23
N THR A 24 -9.51 -3.09 0.81
CA THR A 24 -8.22 -3.80 0.75
C THR A 24 -7.75 -4.17 2.17
N SER A 25 -6.87 -5.17 2.31
CA SER A 25 -6.35 -5.55 3.64
C SER A 25 -5.71 -4.38 4.37
N MET A 26 -4.78 -3.69 3.70
CA MET A 26 -4.09 -2.53 4.28
C MET A 26 -5.06 -1.42 4.70
N LEU A 27 -6.16 -1.18 3.96
CA LEU A 27 -7.16 -0.19 4.37
C LEU A 27 -7.85 -0.61 5.68
N ARG A 28 -8.23 -1.89 5.81
CA ARG A 28 -8.83 -2.41 7.05
C ARG A 28 -7.87 -2.30 8.23
N ASP A 29 -6.58 -2.57 8.00
CA ASP A 29 -5.55 -2.47 9.03
C ASP A 29 -5.36 -1.01 9.50
N ILE A 30 -5.36 -0.06 8.57
CA ILE A 30 -5.32 1.38 8.87
C ILE A 30 -6.54 1.81 9.69
N GLU A 31 -7.75 1.41 9.28
CA GLU A 31 -8.99 1.74 9.99
C GLU A 31 -9.01 1.17 11.42
N ASN A 32 -8.40 0.01 11.63
CA ASN A 32 -8.31 -0.65 12.93
C ASN A 32 -7.14 -0.18 13.80
N GLY A 33 -6.26 0.67 13.28
CA GLY A 33 -5.05 1.09 14.01
C GLY A 33 -3.98 0.00 14.12
N SER A 34 -4.03 -1.02 13.26
CA SER A 34 -3.09 -2.15 13.23
C SER A 34 -1.78 -1.79 12.53
N LEU A 35 -0.77 -2.66 12.72
CA LEU A 35 0.43 -2.65 11.88
C LEU A 35 0.08 -2.91 10.42
N ILE A 36 0.88 -2.34 9.50
CA ILE A 36 0.66 -2.44 8.06
C ILE A 36 1.92 -2.89 7.34
N GLU A 37 1.75 -3.40 6.13
CA GLU A 37 2.84 -3.93 5.29
C GLU A 37 3.38 -2.87 4.31
N ALA A 38 3.60 -1.63 4.78
CA ALA A 38 3.95 -0.50 3.93
C ALA A 38 5.30 -0.69 3.21
N ASP A 39 6.32 -1.16 3.92
CA ASP A 39 7.66 -1.36 3.38
C ASP A 39 7.75 -2.60 2.47
N GLN A 40 6.99 -3.64 2.80
CA GLN A 40 6.91 -4.90 2.07
C GLN A 40 6.20 -4.72 0.72
N ILE A 41 5.16 -3.87 0.66
CA ILE A 41 4.40 -3.63 -0.57
C ILE A 41 4.94 -2.39 -1.30
N ILE A 42 4.77 -1.20 -0.74
CA ILE A 42 5.12 0.06 -1.42
C ILE A 42 6.64 0.24 -1.47
N GLY A 43 7.33 -0.08 -0.38
CA GLY A 43 8.80 -0.04 -0.36
C GLY A 43 9.45 -0.97 -1.38
N ASP A 44 8.92 -2.19 -1.57
CA ASP A 44 9.38 -3.10 -2.63
C ASP A 44 9.12 -2.54 -4.04
N MET A 45 7.93 -1.98 -4.29
CA MET A 45 7.62 -1.33 -5.56
C MET A 45 8.56 -0.16 -5.87
N MET A 46 8.90 0.67 -4.88
CA MET A 46 9.88 1.74 -5.03
C MET A 46 11.28 1.20 -5.33
N ARG A 47 11.71 0.13 -4.65
CA ARG A 47 13.00 -0.53 -4.88
C ARG A 47 13.11 -1.05 -6.31
N ARG A 48 12.04 -1.66 -6.82
CA ARG A 48 11.93 -2.10 -8.21
C ARG A 48 11.97 -0.92 -9.18
N ALA A 49 11.21 0.14 -8.94
CA ALA A 49 11.24 1.34 -9.78
C ALA A 49 12.66 1.93 -9.87
N SER A 50 13.35 2.03 -8.73
CA SER A 50 14.76 2.45 -8.68
C SER A 50 15.68 1.53 -9.48
N SER A 51 15.48 0.21 -9.44
CA SER A 51 16.32 -0.74 -10.19
C SER A 51 16.19 -0.60 -11.72
N PHE A 52 15.08 -0.02 -12.18
CA PHE A 52 14.83 0.29 -13.59
C PHE A 52 15.02 1.78 -13.92
N SER A 53 15.56 2.58 -12.99
CA SER A 53 15.70 4.04 -13.13
C SER A 53 14.39 4.75 -13.49
N LEU A 54 13.25 4.23 -13.01
CA LEU A 54 11.93 4.80 -13.24
C LEU A 54 11.57 5.79 -12.12
N PRO A 55 11.22 7.05 -12.43
CA PRO A 55 10.65 7.97 -11.46
C PRO A 55 9.33 7.40 -10.90
N ALA A 56 9.19 7.38 -9.57
CA ALA A 56 8.00 6.88 -8.90
C ALA A 56 7.44 7.89 -7.86
N PRO A 57 7.14 9.14 -8.26
CA PRO A 57 6.72 10.18 -7.32
C PRO A 57 5.43 9.82 -6.57
N ILE A 58 4.47 9.17 -7.23
CA ILE A 58 3.23 8.73 -6.58
C ILE A 58 3.52 7.68 -5.49
N LEU A 59 4.38 6.70 -5.77
CA LEU A 59 4.77 5.69 -4.77
C LEU A 59 5.49 6.34 -3.58
N SER A 60 6.37 7.32 -3.84
CA SER A 60 7.03 8.08 -2.78
C SER A 60 6.05 8.84 -1.89
N THR A 61 5.06 9.51 -2.50
CA THR A 61 4.02 10.21 -1.74
C THR A 61 3.20 9.23 -0.90
N VAL A 62 2.74 8.13 -1.50
CA VAL A 62 1.99 7.08 -0.79
C VAL A 62 2.82 6.52 0.38
N HIS A 63 4.09 6.18 0.15
CA HIS A 63 4.99 5.67 1.19
C HIS A 63 5.12 6.65 2.36
N ALA A 64 5.34 7.94 2.08
CA ALA A 64 5.43 8.97 3.13
C ALA A 64 4.18 9.07 4.00
N HIS A 65 2.98 8.97 3.41
CA HIS A 65 1.72 8.93 4.16
C HIS A 65 1.61 7.67 5.04
N LEU A 66 1.99 6.51 4.52
CA LEU A 66 1.96 5.25 5.28
C LEU A 66 2.96 5.27 6.44
N LYS A 67 4.19 5.76 6.23
CA LYS A 67 5.17 5.90 7.33
C LYS A 67 4.69 6.89 8.40
N SER A 68 4.01 7.96 8.00
CA SER A 68 3.41 8.91 8.95
C SER A 68 2.31 8.27 9.79
N TYR A 69 1.50 7.38 9.20
CA TYR A 69 0.53 6.56 9.93
C TYR A 69 1.23 5.61 10.92
N GLU A 70 2.22 4.84 10.47
CA GLU A 70 2.95 3.90 11.33
C GLU A 70 3.63 4.59 12.50
N PHE A 71 4.26 5.74 12.26
CA PHE A 71 4.87 6.53 13.33
C PHE A 71 3.86 6.92 14.42
N ARG A 72 2.65 7.35 14.01
CA ARG A 72 1.56 7.65 14.95
C ARG A 72 1.08 6.41 15.69
N GLY A 73 1.04 5.26 15.03
CA GLY A 73 0.71 3.97 15.64
C GLY A 73 1.75 3.55 16.69
N SER A 74 3.04 3.62 16.37
CA SER A 74 4.13 3.28 17.29
C SER A 74 4.10 4.12 18.57
N GLN A 75 3.79 5.42 18.47
CA GLN A 75 3.64 6.31 19.61
C GLN A 75 2.53 5.87 20.58
N ARG A 76 1.45 5.24 20.08
CA ARG A 76 0.33 4.75 20.90
C ARG A 76 0.65 3.44 21.63
N ILE A 77 1.58 2.64 21.09
CA ILE A 77 2.03 1.40 21.73
C ILE A 77 3.03 1.69 22.85
N THR A 78 3.80 2.78 22.72
CA THR A 78 4.80 3.20 23.71
C THR A 78 4.27 4.08 24.85
N ALA A 79 3.00 4.50 24.79
CA ALA A 79 2.33 5.34 25.79
C ALA A 79 1.46 4.48 26.73
#